data_AF-D3D601-F1
#
_entry.id   AF-D3D601-F1
#
_cell.length_a   1.000
_cell.length_b   1.000
_cell.length_c   1.000
_cell.angle_alpha   90.00
_cell.angle_beta   90.00
_cell.angle_gamma   90.00
#
_symmetry.space_group_name_H-M   'P 1'
#
loop_
_entity.id
_entity.type
_entity.pdbx_description
1 polymer ?
#
loop_
_entity_poly.entity_id
_entity_poly.type
_entity_poly.pdbx_seq_one_letter_code
_entity_poly.pdbx_strand_id
1 'polypeptide(L)'
;MTAMLLGTADHLGWAVVVTATADHQVVDRRRIELIEPGMPVAPIHHAGGPHQLHRSGEPLRDTELAALVADVRACVVRAASGALDELAAALPAPITSLSLRTWPASFPADIAVQRRVPYESRADAIMYRQVLADVARNRGWAIHFYDPRTVEAEAVRVLGERTDEVLRRPRATLGPPWAKDHRVAFAATIVAA
;
A
#
# COMPACT_ATOMS: atom_id res chain seq x y z
N MET A 1 18.49 -7.52 -17.99
CA MET A 1 17.63 -6.31 -17.98
C MET A 1 17.50 -5.88 -16.53
N THR A 2 17.71 -4.61 -16.22
CA THR A 2 17.58 -4.10 -14.84
C THR A 2 16.10 -4.09 -14.47
N ALA A 3 15.67 -4.94 -13.53
CA ALA A 3 14.28 -5.00 -13.09
C ALA A 3 14.00 -3.95 -12.00
N MET A 4 12.80 -3.38 -11.99
CA MET A 4 12.36 -2.44 -10.96
C MET A 4 11.55 -3.17 -9.87
N LEU A 5 11.84 -2.84 -8.61
CA LEU A 5 11.18 -3.33 -7.42
C LEU A 5 10.36 -2.19 -6.81
N LEU A 6 9.07 -2.42 -6.59
CA LEU A 6 8.17 -1.40 -6.06
C LEU A 6 7.85 -1.68 -4.59
N GLY A 7 8.22 -0.75 -3.71
CA GLY A 7 7.89 -0.79 -2.29
C GLY A 7 6.77 0.16 -1.97
N THR A 8 5.89 -0.22 -1.05
CA THR A 8 4.74 0.60 -0.65
C THR A 8 4.68 0.79 0.85
N ALA A 9 4.22 1.96 1.28
CA ALA A 9 3.74 2.23 2.63
C ALA A 9 2.35 2.86 2.52
N ASP A 10 1.32 2.04 2.79
CA ASP A 10 -0.07 2.40 2.63
C ASP A 10 -0.66 3.12 3.84
N HIS A 11 -1.62 3.98 3.53
CA HIS A 11 -2.49 4.69 4.46
C HIS A 11 -3.93 4.58 3.96
N LEU A 12 -4.84 5.19 4.69
CA LEU A 12 -6.26 5.19 4.36
C LEU A 12 -6.52 6.03 3.10
N GLY A 13 -6.66 5.35 1.95
CA GLY A 13 -7.00 5.95 0.65
C GLY A 13 -5.81 6.36 -0.23
N TRP A 14 -4.57 6.17 0.22
CA TRP A 14 -3.37 6.55 -0.52
C TRP A 14 -2.15 5.73 -0.08
N ALA A 15 -1.05 5.79 -0.85
CA ALA A 15 0.21 5.15 -0.47
C ALA A 15 1.43 5.99 -0.86
N VAL A 16 2.49 5.93 -0.05
CA VAL A 16 3.84 6.26 -0.53
C VAL A 16 4.36 5.07 -1.29
N VAL A 17 4.95 5.31 -2.45
CA VAL A 17 5.64 4.30 -3.26
C VAL A 17 7.08 4.72 -3.49
N VAL A 18 7.99 3.74 -3.42
CA VAL A 18 9.40 3.91 -3.78
C VAL A 18 9.75 2.81 -4.76
N THR A 19 10.27 3.22 -5.93
CA THR A 19 10.80 2.29 -6.92
C THR A 19 12.31 2.25 -6.79
N ALA A 20 12.88 1.06 -6.71
CA ALA A 20 14.32 0.85 -6.69
C ALA A 20 14.76 -0.21 -7.70
N THR A 21 16.02 -0.15 -8.09
CA THR A 21 16.69 -1.22 -8.82
C THR A 21 17.02 -2.41 -7.91
N ALA A 22 17.37 -3.56 -8.49
CA ALA A 22 17.83 -4.74 -7.75
C ALA A 22 19.12 -4.49 -6.93
N ASP A 23 19.97 -3.55 -7.35
CA ASP A 23 21.16 -3.09 -6.61
C ASP A 23 20.87 -1.94 -5.63
N HIS A 24 19.57 -1.71 -5.35
CA HIS A 24 19.04 -0.78 -4.34
C HIS A 24 19.24 0.71 -4.65
N GLN A 25 19.34 1.09 -5.93
CA GLN A 25 19.29 2.50 -6.32
C GLN A 25 17.83 2.96 -6.39
N VAL A 26 17.50 4.04 -5.68
CA VAL A 26 16.15 4.65 -5.74
C VAL A 26 16.00 5.38 -7.08
N VAL A 27 15.00 4.98 -7.86
CA VAL A 27 14.71 5.54 -9.20
C VAL A 27 13.56 6.54 -9.15
N ASP A 28 12.52 6.22 -8.38
CA ASP A 28 11.35 7.07 -8.23
C ASP A 28 10.82 7.01 -6.80
N ARG A 29 10.22 8.11 -6.35
CA ARG A 29 9.43 8.14 -5.13
C ARG A 29 8.28 9.11 -5.29
N ARG A 30 7.07 8.70 -4.93
CA ARG A 30 5.89 9.56 -4.97
C ARG A 30 4.81 9.06 -4.04
N ARG A 31 3.79 9.88 -3.86
CA ARG A 31 2.51 9.46 -3.30
C ARG A 31 1.57 9.12 -4.46
N ILE A 32 0.81 8.03 -4.32
CA ILE A 32 -0.31 7.68 -5.20
C ILE A 32 -1.62 7.71 -4.42
N GLU A 33 -2.67 8.20 -5.04
CA GLU A 33 -4.03 8.07 -4.51
C GLU A 33 -4.59 6.69 -4.88
N LEU A 34 -5.28 6.04 -3.94
CA LEU A 34 -5.89 4.73 -4.14
C LEU A 34 -7.41 4.83 -4.28
N ILE A 35 -7.97 6.03 -4.19
CA ILE A 35 -9.40 6.26 -4.26
C ILE A 35 -9.67 7.50 -5.13
N GLU A 36 -10.67 7.41 -5.99
CA GLU A 36 -11.07 8.51 -6.86
C GLU A 36 -11.70 9.65 -6.04
N PRO A 37 -11.54 10.91 -6.45
CA PRO A 37 -12.22 12.03 -5.81
C PRO A 37 -13.73 11.83 -5.72
N GLY A 38 -14.30 12.13 -4.56
CA GLY A 38 -15.75 12.01 -4.31
C GLY A 38 -16.20 10.64 -3.79
N MET A 39 -15.35 9.61 -3.84
CA MET A 39 -15.66 8.32 -3.22
C MET A 39 -15.38 8.34 -1.71
N PRO A 40 -16.21 7.67 -0.90
CA PRO A 40 -16.03 7.68 0.54
C PRO A 40 -14.75 6.93 0.93
N VAL A 41 -13.90 7.62 1.67
CA VAL A 41 -12.73 7.02 2.30
C VAL A 41 -13.21 6.17 3.48
N ALA A 42 -12.75 4.92 3.52
CA ALA A 42 -13.03 3.96 4.60
C ALA A 42 -14.51 3.66 4.84
N PRO A 43 -15.24 3.18 3.82
CA PRO A 43 -16.67 2.91 3.94
C PRO A 43 -17.02 1.95 5.09
N ILE A 44 -16.17 0.96 5.40
CA ILE A 44 -16.46 0.01 6.47
C ILE A 44 -16.38 0.70 7.83
N HIS A 45 -15.31 1.46 8.08
CA HIS A 45 -15.14 2.20 9.33
C HIS A 45 -16.13 3.37 9.48
N HIS A 46 -16.29 4.20 8.43
CA HIS A 46 -17.03 5.46 8.49
C HIS A 46 -18.53 5.36 8.19
N ALA A 47 -18.98 4.35 7.41
CA ALA A 47 -20.40 4.18 7.11
C ALA A 47 -20.99 2.95 7.82
N GLY A 48 -20.17 1.94 8.08
CA GLY A 48 -20.58 0.71 8.76
C GLY A 48 -20.21 0.62 10.24
N GLY A 49 -19.16 1.34 10.67
CA GLY A 49 -18.53 1.13 11.97
C GLY A 49 -19.37 1.59 13.16
N PRO A 50 -19.04 1.12 14.37
CA PRO A 50 -19.81 1.42 15.58
C PRO A 50 -19.60 2.87 16.07
N HIS A 51 -18.51 3.52 15.67
CA HIS A 51 -18.07 4.80 16.21
C HIS A 51 -18.82 5.99 15.61
N GLN A 52 -19.73 6.59 16.38
CA GLN A 52 -20.55 7.73 15.94
C GLN A 52 -19.71 8.94 15.50
N LEU A 53 -18.54 9.17 16.10
CA LEU A 53 -17.64 10.28 15.75
C LEU A 53 -17.16 10.26 14.29
N HIS A 54 -17.17 9.10 13.65
CA HIS A 54 -16.71 8.93 12.27
C HIS A 54 -17.86 8.88 11.25
N ARG A 55 -19.11 8.90 11.71
CA ARG A 55 -20.30 8.74 10.86
C ARG A 55 -20.99 10.07 10.60
N SER A 56 -21.52 10.25 9.38
CA SER A 56 -22.40 11.36 9.03
C SER A 56 -23.89 11.07 9.28
N GLY A 57 -24.24 9.85 9.70
CA GLY A 57 -25.61 9.41 9.97
C GLY A 57 -25.71 8.02 10.62
N GLU A 58 -26.90 7.43 10.57
CA GLU A 58 -27.14 6.05 11.02
C GLU A 58 -26.25 5.07 10.24
N PRO A 59 -25.74 3.99 10.87
CA PRO A 59 -24.89 3.04 10.17
C PRO A 59 -25.69 2.37 9.05
N LEU A 60 -25.05 2.19 7.90
CA LEU A 60 -25.67 1.45 6.80
C LEU A 60 -26.03 0.02 7.21
N ARG A 61 -27.12 -0.51 6.63
CA ARG A 61 -27.45 -1.94 6.77
C ARG A 61 -26.41 -2.77 6.00
N ASP A 62 -26.27 -4.04 6.37
CA ASP A 62 -25.22 -4.89 5.81
C ASP A 62 -25.25 -4.98 4.28
N THR A 63 -26.44 -5.02 3.67
CA THR A 63 -26.61 -5.03 2.21
C THR A 63 -26.20 -3.72 1.55
N GLU A 64 -26.53 -2.58 2.16
CA GLU A 64 -26.19 -1.24 1.65
C GLU A 64 -24.68 -0.98 1.79
N LEU A 65 -24.11 -1.40 2.92
CA LEU A 65 -22.68 -1.31 3.17
C LEU A 65 -21.90 -2.21 2.20
N ALA A 66 -22.35 -3.43 1.96
CA ALA A 66 -21.70 -4.34 1.01
C ALA A 66 -21.72 -3.78 -0.42
N ALA A 67 -22.83 -3.17 -0.84
CA ALA A 67 -22.91 -2.49 -2.13
C ALA A 67 -21.92 -1.31 -2.22
N LEU A 68 -21.89 -0.45 -1.19
CA LEU A 68 -20.96 0.68 -1.15
C LEU A 68 -19.49 0.21 -1.18
N VAL A 69 -19.17 -0.84 -0.43
CA VAL A 69 -17.81 -1.41 -0.42
C VAL A 69 -17.44 -2.00 -1.78
N ALA A 70 -18.39 -2.60 -2.50
CA ALA A 70 -18.15 -3.08 -3.86
C ALA A 70 -17.84 -1.92 -4.82
N ASP A 71 -18.59 -0.82 -4.74
CA ASP A 71 -18.37 0.38 -5.55
C ASP A 71 -17.01 1.02 -5.24
N VAL A 72 -16.67 1.16 -3.95
CA VAL A 72 -15.36 1.65 -3.52
C VAL A 72 -14.24 0.71 -3.98
N ARG A 73 -14.42 -0.61 -3.90
CA ARG A 73 -13.41 -1.56 -4.40
C ARG A 73 -13.19 -1.40 -5.91
N ALA A 74 -14.25 -1.25 -6.69
CA ALA A 74 -14.14 -1.03 -8.14
C ALA A 74 -13.44 0.30 -8.46
N CYS A 75 -13.73 1.36 -7.69
CA CYS A 75 -13.02 2.62 -7.73
C CYS A 75 -11.52 2.45 -7.45
N VAL A 76 -11.16 1.74 -6.38
CA VAL A 76 -9.76 1.50 -6.00
C VAL A 76 -9.02 0.71 -7.07
N VAL A 77 -9.68 -0.26 -7.72
CA VAL A 77 -9.09 -1.00 -8.85
C VAL A 77 -8.70 -0.04 -9.97
N ARG A 78 -9.59 0.89 -10.35
CA ARG A 78 -9.31 1.88 -11.41
C ARG A 78 -8.21 2.84 -11.01
N ALA A 79 -8.32 3.47 -9.83
CA ALA A 79 -7.35 4.45 -9.34
C ALA A 79 -5.95 3.83 -9.21
N ALA A 80 -5.85 2.67 -8.55
CA ALA A 80 -4.57 1.97 -8.40
C ALA A 80 -3.99 1.51 -9.74
N SER A 81 -4.83 1.04 -10.68
CA SER A 81 -4.36 0.66 -12.01
C SER A 81 -3.78 1.85 -12.76
N GLY A 82 -4.51 2.97 -12.82
CA GLY A 82 -4.03 4.19 -13.47
C GLY A 82 -2.73 4.71 -12.85
N ALA A 83 -2.67 4.78 -11.52
CA ALA A 83 -1.47 5.25 -10.83
C ALA A 83 -0.25 4.34 -11.07
N LEU A 84 -0.45 3.01 -11.12
CA LEU A 84 0.63 2.07 -11.43
C LEU A 84 1.04 2.08 -12.91
N ASP A 85 0.11 2.35 -13.82
CA ASP A 85 0.41 2.48 -15.25
C ASP A 85 1.20 3.77 -15.52
N GLU A 86 0.81 4.89 -14.90
CA GLU A 86 1.56 6.15 -14.94
C GLU A 86 2.97 5.99 -14.36
N LEU A 87 3.10 5.28 -13.24
CA LEU A 87 4.41 4.97 -12.66
C LEU A 87 5.24 4.11 -13.61
N ALA A 88 4.68 3.01 -14.12
CA ALA A 88 5.39 2.10 -15.02
C ALA A 88 5.86 2.81 -16.31
N ALA A 89 5.05 3.71 -16.87
CA ALA A 89 5.40 4.49 -18.05
C ALA A 89 6.54 5.49 -17.81
N ALA A 90 6.74 5.94 -16.56
CA ALA A 90 7.80 6.88 -16.20
C ALA A 90 9.14 6.19 -15.86
N LEU A 91 9.16 4.86 -15.73
CA LEU A 91 10.34 4.12 -15.30
C LEU A 91 11.22 3.68 -16.48
N PRO A 92 12.55 3.61 -16.30
CA PRO A 92 13.48 3.21 -17.37
C PRO A 92 13.44 1.70 -17.68
N ALA A 93 12.75 0.90 -16.87
CA ALA A 93 12.62 -0.53 -17.05
C ALA A 93 11.36 -1.09 -16.36
N PRO A 94 10.91 -2.32 -16.70
CA PRO A 94 9.70 -2.89 -16.15
C PRO A 94 9.75 -3.13 -14.63
N ILE A 95 8.62 -2.89 -13.97
CA ILE A 95 8.39 -3.35 -12.60
C ILE A 95 8.15 -4.87 -12.64
N THR A 96 8.77 -5.58 -11.70
CA THR A 96 8.68 -7.04 -11.60
C THR A 96 8.11 -7.52 -10.28
N SER A 97 8.11 -6.67 -9.24
CA SER A 97 7.56 -7.02 -7.95
C SER A 97 6.97 -5.82 -7.21
N LEU A 98 6.04 -6.12 -6.31
CA LEU A 98 5.39 -5.18 -5.40
C LEU A 98 5.50 -5.70 -3.96
N SER A 99 6.00 -4.86 -3.05
CA SER A 99 6.08 -5.16 -1.62
C SER A 99 4.98 -4.43 -0.86
N LEU A 100 4.16 -5.17 -0.11
CA LEU A 100 3.01 -4.69 0.64
C LEU A 100 3.14 -5.02 2.13
N ARG A 101 2.59 -4.15 2.98
CA ARG A 101 2.43 -4.46 4.41
C ARG A 101 1.59 -5.72 4.59
N THR A 102 2.05 -6.67 5.39
CA THR A 102 1.32 -7.91 5.70
C THR A 102 -0.05 -7.67 6.34
N TRP A 103 -0.99 -8.60 6.13
CA TRP A 103 -2.27 -8.68 6.84
C TRP A 103 -2.59 -10.13 7.22
N PRO A 104 -3.43 -10.37 8.26
CA PRO A 104 -3.75 -11.73 8.68
C PRO A 104 -4.43 -12.53 7.56
N ALA A 105 -3.94 -13.74 7.28
CA ALA A 105 -4.57 -14.63 6.30
C ALA A 105 -6.00 -15.02 6.73
N SER A 106 -6.28 -15.02 8.03
CA SER A 106 -7.58 -15.28 8.63
C SER A 106 -8.46 -14.03 8.77
N PHE A 107 -8.12 -12.91 8.13
CA PHE A 107 -8.96 -11.71 8.19
C PHE A 107 -10.32 -12.00 7.54
N PRO A 108 -11.46 -11.67 8.19
CA PRO A 108 -12.77 -12.05 7.70
C PRO A 108 -13.07 -11.41 6.34
N ALA A 109 -13.77 -12.12 5.47
CA ALA A 109 -14.25 -11.59 4.18
C ALA A 109 -15.64 -10.96 4.27
N ASP A 110 -16.45 -11.38 5.25
CA ASP A 110 -17.82 -10.90 5.44
C ASP A 110 -17.84 -9.48 6.01
N ILE A 111 -18.50 -8.56 5.28
CA ILE A 111 -18.67 -7.15 5.65
C ILE A 111 -19.42 -6.99 6.98
N ALA A 112 -20.41 -7.85 7.26
CA ALA A 112 -21.17 -7.81 8.50
C ALA A 112 -20.28 -8.12 9.73
N VAL A 113 -19.20 -8.87 9.52
CA VAL A 113 -18.16 -9.16 10.52
C VAL A 113 -17.10 -8.05 10.54
N GLN A 114 -16.60 -7.64 9.37
CA GLN A 114 -15.54 -6.63 9.26
C GLN A 114 -15.92 -5.29 9.90
N ARG A 115 -17.20 -4.88 9.81
CA ARG A 115 -17.70 -3.60 10.38
C ARG A 115 -17.73 -3.55 11.91
N ARG A 116 -17.33 -4.63 12.60
CA ARG A 116 -17.34 -4.74 14.06
C ARG A 116 -15.93 -4.76 14.64
N VAL A 117 -15.80 -4.39 15.91
CA VAL A 117 -14.56 -4.60 16.68
C VAL A 117 -14.24 -6.11 16.73
N PRO A 118 -12.98 -6.53 16.53
CA PRO A 118 -11.76 -5.70 16.41
C PRO A 118 -11.33 -5.41 14.96
N TYR A 119 -12.17 -5.70 13.96
CA TYR A 119 -11.78 -5.65 12.55
C TYR A 119 -11.93 -4.28 11.91
N GLU A 120 -12.92 -3.51 12.35
CA GLU A 120 -13.41 -2.31 11.67
C GLU A 120 -12.32 -1.27 11.36
N SER A 121 -11.46 -0.95 12.33
CA SER A 121 -10.36 0.02 12.16
C SER A 121 -9.29 -0.39 11.15
N ARG A 122 -9.27 -1.66 10.73
CA ARG A 122 -8.26 -2.22 9.81
C ARG A 122 -8.85 -2.66 8.48
N ALA A 123 -10.17 -2.78 8.38
CA ALA A 123 -10.85 -3.42 7.26
C ALA A 123 -10.57 -2.68 5.93
N ASP A 124 -10.73 -1.36 5.92
CA ASP A 124 -10.54 -0.55 4.71
C ASP A 124 -9.08 -0.56 4.24
N ALA A 125 -8.11 -0.42 5.14
CA ALA A 125 -6.69 -0.49 4.81
C ALA A 125 -6.28 -1.89 4.31
N ILE A 126 -6.89 -2.97 4.82
CA ILE A 126 -6.67 -4.32 4.29
C ILE A 126 -7.29 -4.46 2.90
N MET A 127 -8.50 -3.96 2.68
CA MET A 127 -9.14 -3.95 1.36
C MET A 127 -8.27 -3.26 0.31
N TYR A 128 -7.75 -2.06 0.59
CA TYR A 128 -6.91 -1.33 -0.37
C TYR A 128 -5.65 -2.11 -0.74
N ARG A 129 -5.00 -2.75 0.25
CA ARG A 129 -3.82 -3.60 0.01
C ARG A 129 -4.14 -4.87 -0.77
N GLN A 130 -5.28 -5.50 -0.51
CA GLN A 130 -5.74 -6.65 -1.30
C GLN A 130 -5.95 -6.24 -2.76
N VAL A 131 -6.60 -5.09 -3.00
CA VAL A 131 -6.79 -4.57 -4.36
C VAL A 131 -5.44 -4.27 -5.02
N LEU A 132 -4.50 -3.62 -4.35
CA LEU A 132 -3.16 -3.40 -4.89
C LEU A 132 -2.45 -4.70 -5.26
N ALA A 133 -2.56 -5.73 -4.40
CA ALA A 133 -1.98 -7.03 -4.68
C ALA A 133 -2.60 -7.67 -5.93
N ASP A 134 -3.92 -7.61 -6.09
CA ASP A 134 -4.61 -8.19 -7.24
C ASP A 134 -4.29 -7.42 -8.54
N VAL A 135 -4.26 -6.08 -8.47
CA VAL A 135 -3.85 -5.20 -9.57
C VAL A 135 -2.41 -5.49 -10.02
N ALA A 136 -1.50 -5.74 -9.08
CA ALA A 136 -0.11 -6.12 -9.38
C ALA A 136 0.01 -7.55 -9.92
N ARG A 137 -0.72 -8.52 -9.36
CA ARG A 137 -0.75 -9.91 -9.88
C ARG A 137 -1.26 -9.97 -11.32
N ASN A 138 -2.27 -9.17 -11.66
CA ASN A 138 -2.79 -9.08 -13.03
C ASN A 138 -1.76 -8.53 -14.02
N ARG A 139 -0.71 -7.83 -13.54
CA ARG A 139 0.45 -7.38 -14.33
C ARG A 139 1.59 -8.41 -14.36
N GLY A 140 1.42 -9.56 -13.72
CA GLY A 140 2.45 -10.60 -13.60
C GLY A 140 3.55 -10.28 -12.57
N TRP A 141 3.32 -9.32 -11.66
CA TRP A 141 4.32 -8.94 -10.66
C TRP A 141 4.32 -9.91 -9.48
N ALA A 142 5.51 -10.24 -8.97
CA ALA A 142 5.66 -10.95 -7.72
C ALA A 142 5.17 -10.09 -6.56
N ILE A 143 4.49 -10.70 -5.58
CA ILE A 143 4.02 -10.01 -4.38
C ILE A 143 4.87 -10.44 -3.19
N HIS A 144 5.51 -9.47 -2.54
CA HIS A 144 6.22 -9.68 -1.29
C HIS A 144 5.46 -9.01 -0.15
N PHE A 145 5.45 -9.67 1.01
CA PHE A 145 4.85 -9.12 2.21
C PHE A 145 5.92 -8.78 3.23
N TYR A 146 5.77 -7.65 3.91
CA TYR A 146 6.69 -7.24 4.97
C TYR A 146 5.93 -6.89 6.26
N ASP A 147 6.58 -7.06 7.42
CA ASP A 147 6.09 -6.52 8.69
C ASP A 147 6.63 -5.09 8.88
N PRO A 148 5.76 -4.07 8.99
CA PRO A 148 6.18 -2.67 9.09
C PRO A 148 6.96 -2.37 10.36
N ARG A 149 6.96 -3.27 11.35
CA ARG A 149 7.71 -3.14 12.61
C ARG A 149 9.15 -3.59 12.47
N THR A 150 9.46 -4.50 11.54
CA THR A 150 10.78 -5.14 11.43
C THR A 150 11.49 -4.86 10.12
N VAL A 151 10.77 -4.47 9.06
CA VAL A 151 11.34 -4.35 7.69
C VAL A 151 12.58 -3.44 7.60
N GLU A 152 12.62 -2.32 8.34
CA GLU A 152 13.81 -1.45 8.35
C GLU A 152 15.01 -2.18 8.97
N ALA A 153 14.81 -2.94 10.06
CA ALA A 153 15.88 -3.73 10.69
C ALA A 153 16.31 -4.93 9.83
N GLU A 154 15.37 -5.54 9.11
CA GLU A 154 15.65 -6.59 8.13
C GLU A 154 16.49 -6.06 6.98
N ALA A 155 16.15 -4.89 6.43
CA ALA A 155 16.95 -4.24 5.39
C ALA A 155 18.37 -3.90 5.87
N VAL A 156 18.53 -3.42 7.11
CA VAL A 156 19.87 -3.20 7.71
C VAL A 156 20.69 -4.49 7.74
N ARG A 157 20.07 -5.62 8.11
CA ARG A 157 20.74 -6.92 8.14
C ARG A 157 21.11 -7.42 6.74
N VAL A 158 20.29 -7.14 5.73
CA VAL A 158 20.59 -7.46 4.32
C VAL A 158 21.76 -6.62 3.80
N LEU A 159 21.81 -5.33 4.14
CA LEU A 159 22.82 -4.39 3.63
C LEU A 159 24.17 -4.47 4.34
N GLY A 160 24.19 -4.85 5.63
CA GLY A 160 25.41 -4.87 6.44
C GLY A 160 26.10 -3.50 6.45
N GLU A 161 27.37 -3.46 6.09
CA GLU A 161 28.20 -2.25 6.05
C GLU A 161 27.66 -1.17 5.08
N ARG A 162 26.88 -1.56 4.06
CA ARG A 162 26.28 -0.65 3.08
C ARG A 162 25.04 0.10 3.60
N THR A 163 24.63 -0.15 4.85
CA THR A 163 23.41 0.42 5.44
C THR A 163 23.35 1.94 5.36
N ASP A 164 24.43 2.62 5.76
CA ASP A 164 24.43 4.08 5.80
C ASP A 164 24.40 4.66 4.38
N GLU A 165 25.14 4.05 3.45
CA GLU A 165 25.20 4.46 2.05
C GLU A 165 23.86 4.26 1.33
N VAL A 166 23.21 3.10 1.50
CA VAL A 166 22.03 2.73 0.73
C VAL A 166 20.76 3.20 1.42
N LEU A 167 20.49 2.78 2.66
CA LEU A 167 19.19 3.00 3.31
C LEU A 167 19.03 4.40 3.92
N ARG A 168 20.13 5.00 4.43
CA ARG A 168 20.05 6.25 5.21
C ARG A 168 20.41 7.50 4.41
N ARG A 169 21.37 7.39 3.49
CA ARG A 169 21.82 8.49 2.63
C ARG A 169 20.74 9.12 1.72
N PRO A 170 19.70 8.42 1.23
CA PRO A 170 18.75 8.99 0.28
C PRO A 170 18.11 10.30 0.75
N ARG A 171 17.91 10.51 2.06
CA ARG A 171 17.40 11.80 2.59
C ARG A 171 18.31 12.97 2.21
N ALA A 172 19.63 12.77 2.29
CA ALA A 172 20.62 13.81 2.04
C ALA A 172 20.84 14.04 0.54
N THR A 173 20.76 12.98 -0.28
CA THR A 173 21.04 13.07 -1.72
C THR A 173 19.82 13.39 -2.56
N LEU A 174 18.65 12.87 -2.21
CA LEU A 174 17.41 13.09 -2.97
C LEU A 174 16.59 14.28 -2.47
N GLY A 175 16.83 14.72 -1.23
CA GLY A 175 16.06 15.78 -0.58
C GLY A 175 14.62 15.37 -0.24
N PRO A 176 13.82 16.30 0.34
CA PRO A 176 12.41 16.03 0.63
C PRO A 176 11.59 15.81 -0.65
N PRO A 177 10.51 15.01 -0.60
CA PRO A 177 10.04 14.25 0.56
C PRO A 177 10.88 12.99 0.80
N TRP A 178 11.25 12.73 2.06
CA TRP A 178 11.90 11.48 2.51
C TRP A 178 11.58 11.21 3.99
N ALA A 179 10.33 10.82 4.22
CA ALA A 179 9.76 10.55 5.54
C ALA A 179 9.89 9.07 5.94
N LYS A 180 9.34 8.71 7.11
CA LYS A 180 9.32 7.31 7.59
C LYS A 180 8.73 6.37 6.56
N ASP A 181 7.61 6.74 5.95
CA ASP A 181 6.94 5.89 4.96
C ASP A 181 7.78 5.63 3.71
N HIS A 182 8.61 6.59 3.29
CA HIS A 182 9.53 6.41 2.18
C HIS A 182 10.62 5.39 2.55
N ARG A 183 11.16 5.48 3.77
CA ARG A 183 12.15 4.52 4.26
C ARG A 183 11.57 3.12 4.44
N VAL A 184 10.34 2.99 4.94
CA VAL A 184 9.64 1.70 5.07
C VAL A 184 9.40 1.09 3.69
N ALA A 185 8.88 1.86 2.74
CA ALA A 185 8.68 1.42 1.37
C ALA A 185 10.00 0.98 0.72
N PHE A 186 11.07 1.76 0.87
CA PHE A 186 12.38 1.42 0.33
C PHE A 186 13.02 0.21 1.02
N ALA A 187 12.93 0.10 2.34
CA ALA A 187 13.40 -1.08 3.06
C ALA A 187 12.71 -2.36 2.56
N ALA A 188 11.42 -2.27 2.21
CA ALA A 188 10.68 -3.39 1.65
C ALA A 188 11.23 -3.83 0.27
N THR A 189 11.69 -2.91 -0.58
CA THR A 189 12.34 -3.31 -1.85
C THR A 189 13.67 -4.00 -1.61
N ILE A 190 14.42 -3.59 -0.59
CA ILE A 190 15.71 -4.20 -0.23
C ILE A 190 15.52 -5.63 0.28
N VAL A 191 14.52 -5.86 1.13
CA VAL A 191 14.23 -7.21 1.68
C VAL A 191 13.69 -8.17 0.61
N ALA A 192 13.05 -7.65 -0.44
CA ALA A 192 12.46 -8.43 -1.52
C ALA A 192 13.42 -8.73 -2.70
N ALA A 193 14.60 -8.07 -2.75
CA ALA A 193 15.55 -8.14 -3.84
C ALA A 193 16.35 -9.45 -3.90
#